data_AF-A0A1M6VDE3-F1
#
_entry.id   AF-A0A1M6VDE3-F1
#
_cell.length_a   1.000
_cell.length_b   1.000
_cell.length_c   1.000
_cell.angle_alpha   90.00
_cell.angle_beta   90.00
_cell.angle_gamma   90.00
#
_symmetry.space_group_name_H-M   'P 1'
#
loop_
_entity.id
_entity.type
_entity.pdbx_description
1 polymer ?
#
loop_
_entity_poly.entity_id
_entity_poly.type
_entity_poly.pdbx_seq_one_letter_code
_entity_poly.pdbx_strand_id
1 'polypeptide(L)'
;MKKKILLMITFSFSVLSFAQVGIKTDNPNLSSDLELGSNNKTLLLNRVPTTASVANPVNGMMIYDQSEECVKAYQNGKWSKCLGKGLSGKKTLMSSVSLLCNSATISPNPVAGQPFKGTLTIPYTGGNGGSYGAQSIQANGLTAILPVGNFALGNGTLQYSVTGTPDRTGNITFNTNIAGNTCSVASK
;
A
#
# COMPACT_ATOMS: atom_id res chain seq x y z
N MET A 1 -52.31 -25.01 -44.29
CA MET A 1 -51.58 -25.48 -43.08
C MET A 1 -50.12 -25.04 -43.01
N LYS A 2 -49.32 -25.13 -44.09
CA LYS A 2 -47.87 -24.80 -44.07
C LYS A 2 -47.51 -23.35 -43.64
N LYS A 3 -48.28 -22.34 -44.07
CA LYS A 3 -48.06 -20.93 -43.67
C LYS A 3 -48.31 -20.65 -42.18
N LYS A 4 -49.29 -21.33 -41.55
CA LYS A 4 -49.58 -21.19 -40.11
C LYS A 4 -48.52 -21.90 -39.25
N ILE A 5 -47.94 -23.00 -39.73
CA ILE A 5 -46.82 -23.70 -39.09
C ILE A 5 -45.55 -22.85 -39.14
N LEU A 6 -45.26 -22.22 -40.28
CA LEU A 6 -44.11 -21.32 -40.41
C LEU A 6 -44.17 -20.13 -39.44
N LEU A 7 -45.36 -19.52 -39.30
CA LEU A 7 -45.60 -18.40 -38.38
C LEU A 7 -45.37 -18.78 -36.90
N MET A 8 -45.75 -20.00 -36.52
CA MET A 8 -45.57 -20.48 -35.14
C MET A 8 -44.11 -20.83 -34.83
N ILE A 9 -43.36 -21.37 -35.80
CA ILE A 9 -41.91 -21.65 -35.66
C ILE A 9 -41.13 -20.34 -35.52
N THR A 10 -41.51 -19.28 -36.23
CA THR A 10 -40.88 -17.95 -36.08
C THR A 10 -41.18 -17.28 -34.74
N PHE A 11 -42.32 -17.58 -34.10
CA PHE A 11 -42.68 -17.02 -32.78
C PHE A 11 -42.01 -17.78 -31.61
N SER A 12 -41.68 -19.06 -31.79
CA SER A 12 -40.98 -19.85 -30.77
C SER A 12 -39.45 -19.65 -30.77
N PHE A 13 -38.87 -19.05 -31.81
CA PHE A 13 -37.43 -18.76 -31.87
C PHE A 13 -37.04 -17.44 -31.18
N SER A 14 -37.99 -16.57 -30.84
CA SER A 14 -37.72 -15.26 -30.22
C SER A 14 -37.54 -15.29 -28.70
N VAL A 15 -37.66 -16.45 -28.05
CA VAL A 15 -37.62 -16.57 -26.57
C VAL A 15 -36.27 -17.05 -25.99
N LEU A 16 -35.20 -17.10 -26.80
CA LEU A 16 -33.86 -17.52 -26.34
C LEU A 16 -32.81 -16.39 -26.37
N SER A 17 -33.21 -15.14 -26.51
CA SER A 17 -32.27 -14.01 -26.41
C SER A 17 -31.93 -13.73 -24.95
N PHE A 18 -30.69 -13.97 -24.54
CA PHE A 18 -30.16 -13.53 -23.25
C PHE A 18 -30.30 -12.00 -23.12
N ALA A 19 -30.79 -11.51 -21.98
CA ALA A 19 -31.11 -10.10 -21.75
C ALA A 19 -29.92 -9.23 -21.31
N GLN A 20 -28.69 -9.74 -21.43
CA GLN A 20 -27.46 -9.05 -21.06
C GLN A 20 -27.17 -7.87 -21.99
N VAL A 21 -26.77 -6.74 -21.40
CA VAL A 21 -26.40 -5.52 -22.13
C VAL A 21 -24.88 -5.40 -22.22
N GLY A 22 -24.32 -5.64 -23.41
CA GLY A 22 -22.94 -5.30 -23.72
C GLY A 22 -22.84 -3.93 -24.36
N ILE A 23 -22.09 -3.00 -23.74
CA ILE A 23 -21.75 -1.73 -24.39
C ILE A 23 -20.33 -1.83 -24.94
N LYS A 24 -20.20 -1.84 -26.26
CA LYS A 24 -18.91 -2.00 -26.98
C LYS A 24 -18.25 -3.38 -26.75
N THR A 25 -19.05 -4.42 -26.53
CA THR A 25 -18.62 -5.83 -26.51
C THR A 25 -19.72 -6.70 -27.13
N ASP A 26 -19.33 -7.59 -28.05
CA ASP A 26 -20.27 -8.48 -28.75
C ASP A 26 -20.53 -9.78 -27.98
N ASN A 27 -19.70 -10.06 -26.95
CA ASN A 27 -19.81 -11.25 -26.11
C ASN A 27 -19.68 -10.85 -24.63
N PRO A 28 -20.71 -10.23 -24.03
CA PRO A 28 -20.68 -9.91 -22.61
C PRO A 28 -20.58 -11.17 -21.77
N ASN A 29 -19.97 -11.05 -20.60
CA ASN A 29 -19.80 -12.13 -19.65
C ASN A 29 -21.17 -12.69 -19.24
N LEU A 30 -21.27 -14.03 -19.18
CA LEU A 30 -22.51 -14.74 -18.83
C LEU A 30 -23.01 -14.44 -17.41
N SER A 31 -22.15 -13.92 -16.53
CA SER A 31 -22.50 -13.48 -15.17
C SER A 31 -22.78 -11.98 -15.07
N SER A 32 -22.96 -11.28 -16.20
CA SER A 32 -23.21 -9.84 -16.23
C SER A 32 -24.56 -9.50 -16.86
N ASP A 33 -25.32 -8.65 -16.18
CA ASP A 33 -26.47 -7.97 -16.78
C ASP A 33 -26.03 -6.75 -17.61
N LEU A 34 -24.89 -6.14 -17.24
CA LEU A 34 -24.26 -5.01 -17.94
C LEU A 34 -22.73 -5.15 -17.96
N GLU A 35 -22.13 -5.08 -19.15
CA GLU A 35 -20.68 -5.01 -19.35
C GLU A 35 -20.27 -3.79 -20.19
N LEU A 36 -19.18 -3.12 -19.78
CA LEU A 36 -18.58 -1.99 -20.50
C LEU A 36 -17.25 -2.42 -21.13
N GLY A 37 -17.25 -2.68 -22.45
CA GLY A 37 -16.11 -3.23 -23.18
C GLY A 37 -15.14 -2.20 -23.79
N SER A 38 -15.28 -0.91 -23.47
CA SER A 38 -14.39 0.12 -24.03
C SER A 38 -13.01 0.11 -23.35
N ASN A 39 -11.93 0.06 -24.14
CA ASN A 39 -10.54 0.05 -23.62
C ASN A 39 -10.08 1.37 -22.99
N ASN A 40 -10.85 2.45 -23.12
CA ASN A 40 -10.46 3.79 -22.69
C ASN A 40 -11.61 4.61 -22.06
N LYS A 41 -12.70 3.93 -21.68
CA LYS A 41 -13.85 4.56 -21.00
C LYS A 41 -14.22 3.73 -19.78
N THR A 42 -14.94 4.34 -18.86
CA THR A 42 -15.33 3.72 -17.60
C THR A 42 -16.77 4.07 -17.25
N LEU A 43 -17.30 3.42 -16.20
CA LEU A 43 -18.56 3.82 -15.58
C LEU A 43 -18.36 5.14 -14.83
N LEU A 44 -19.10 6.17 -15.23
CA LEU A 44 -19.25 7.37 -14.41
C LEU A 44 -20.42 7.16 -13.45
N LEU A 45 -20.13 7.00 -12.17
CA LEU A 45 -21.14 6.92 -11.12
C LEU A 45 -21.83 8.27 -10.91
N ASN A 46 -23.04 8.22 -10.35
CA ASN A 46 -23.72 9.42 -9.88
C ASN A 46 -22.85 10.14 -8.85
N ARG A 47 -22.53 11.41 -9.14
CA ARG A 47 -21.77 12.28 -8.25
C ARG A 47 -22.74 13.04 -7.36
N VAL A 48 -22.65 12.83 -6.06
CA VAL A 48 -23.53 13.45 -5.07
C VAL A 48 -22.69 14.30 -4.11
N PRO A 49 -23.22 15.45 -3.63
CA PRO A 49 -22.46 16.32 -2.72
C PRO A 49 -21.99 15.58 -1.46
N THR A 50 -22.87 14.78 -0.86
CA THR A 50 -22.58 13.89 0.27
C THR A 50 -23.48 12.65 0.20
N THR A 51 -23.17 11.63 1.01
CA THR A 51 -24.09 10.48 1.23
C THR A 51 -25.50 10.85 1.69
N ALA A 52 -25.67 12.00 2.38
CA ALA A 52 -26.98 12.46 2.84
C ALA A 52 -27.89 12.94 1.70
N SER A 53 -27.32 13.22 0.52
CA SER A 53 -28.07 13.63 -0.66
C SER A 53 -28.85 12.48 -1.33
N VAL A 54 -28.60 11.23 -0.94
CA VAL A 54 -29.33 10.05 -1.44
C VAL A 54 -30.45 9.71 -0.46
N ALA A 55 -31.69 10.05 -0.82
CA ALA A 55 -32.86 9.66 -0.04
C ALA A 55 -33.18 8.17 -0.22
N ASN A 56 -33.56 7.48 0.86
CA ASN A 56 -33.97 6.06 0.87
C ASN A 56 -32.96 5.10 0.17
N PRO A 57 -31.68 5.08 0.59
CA PRO A 57 -30.69 4.21 -0.03
C PRO A 57 -31.03 2.72 0.17
N VAL A 58 -30.77 1.91 -0.85
CA VAL A 58 -30.97 0.45 -0.80
C VAL A 58 -29.65 -0.28 -0.98
N ASN A 59 -29.54 -1.47 -0.38
CA ASN A 59 -28.32 -2.28 -0.47
C ASN A 59 -27.98 -2.58 -1.94
N GLY A 60 -26.70 -2.41 -2.30
CA GLY A 60 -26.20 -2.59 -3.67
C GLY A 60 -25.97 -1.29 -4.44
N MET A 61 -26.38 -0.12 -3.92
CA MET A 61 -26.09 1.16 -4.56
C MET A 61 -24.60 1.52 -4.51
N MET A 62 -24.10 2.24 -5.53
CA MET A 62 -22.76 2.84 -5.58
C MET A 62 -22.83 4.30 -6.03
N ILE A 63 -22.05 5.17 -5.40
CA ILE A 63 -21.99 6.61 -5.70
C ILE A 63 -20.54 7.12 -5.71
N TYR A 64 -20.32 8.29 -6.28
CA TYR A 64 -19.13 9.11 -6.03
C TYR A 64 -19.52 10.27 -5.09
N ASP A 65 -19.02 10.24 -3.86
CA ASP A 65 -19.23 11.27 -2.84
C ASP A 65 -18.22 12.40 -3.06
N GLN A 66 -18.70 13.60 -3.39
CA GLN A 66 -17.86 14.76 -3.69
C GLN A 66 -17.20 15.38 -2.46
N SER A 67 -17.79 15.20 -1.27
CA SER A 67 -17.21 15.74 -0.03
C SER A 67 -15.97 14.98 0.43
N GLU A 68 -15.90 13.68 0.14
CA GLU A 68 -14.74 12.82 0.42
C GLU A 68 -13.98 12.42 -0.86
N GLU A 69 -14.37 12.97 -2.01
CA GLU A 69 -13.78 12.73 -3.34
C GLU A 69 -13.57 11.25 -3.69
N CYS A 70 -14.55 10.39 -3.35
CA CYS A 70 -14.36 8.94 -3.44
C CYS A 70 -15.63 8.14 -3.75
N VAL A 71 -15.44 6.89 -4.20
CA VAL A 71 -16.56 5.96 -4.43
C VAL A 71 -17.02 5.37 -3.10
N LYS A 72 -18.34 5.22 -2.89
CA LYS A 72 -18.93 4.52 -1.74
C LYS A 72 -20.01 3.55 -2.22
N ALA A 73 -20.14 2.41 -1.53
CA ALA A 73 -21.24 1.47 -1.72
C ALA A 73 -22.19 1.49 -0.51
N TYR A 74 -23.49 1.25 -0.73
CA TYR A 74 -24.45 1.09 0.35
C TYR A 74 -24.71 -0.39 0.60
N GLN A 75 -24.45 -0.85 1.82
CA GLN A 75 -24.61 -2.26 2.20
C GLN A 75 -24.97 -2.37 3.68
N ASN A 76 -25.77 -3.37 4.04
CA ASN A 76 -26.23 -3.59 5.39
C ASN A 76 -26.82 -2.31 6.05
N GLY A 77 -27.59 -1.53 5.27
CA GLY A 77 -28.25 -0.31 5.74
C GLY A 77 -27.29 0.87 6.01
N LYS A 78 -26.05 0.83 5.50
CA LYS A 78 -25.04 1.86 5.75
C LYS A 78 -24.19 2.12 4.52
N TRP A 79 -23.73 3.37 4.36
CA TRP A 79 -22.67 3.68 3.40
C TRP A 79 -21.33 3.13 3.89
N SER A 80 -20.57 2.53 2.97
CA SER A 80 -19.19 2.15 3.21
C SER A 80 -18.33 3.40 3.47
N LYS A 81 -17.13 3.17 4.03
CA LYS A 81 -16.04 4.13 3.86
C LYS A 81 -15.69 4.24 2.37
N CYS A 82 -14.87 5.22 1.98
CA CYS A 82 -14.36 5.29 0.62
C CYS A 82 -13.84 3.91 0.16
N LEU A 83 -14.45 3.36 -0.88
CA LEU A 83 -13.94 2.17 -1.53
C LEU A 83 -12.56 2.53 -2.07
N GLY A 84 -11.57 1.76 -1.63
CA GLY A 84 -10.18 2.08 -1.89
C GLY A 84 -9.58 3.20 -1.06
N LYS A 85 -10.17 3.56 0.10
CA LYS A 85 -9.41 4.19 1.19
C LYS A 85 -8.36 3.18 1.65
N GLY A 86 -7.13 3.31 1.17
CA GLY A 86 -6.08 2.28 1.31
C GLY A 86 -5.71 1.59 0.00
N LEU A 87 -6.37 1.90 -1.12
CA LEU A 87 -5.72 1.90 -2.43
C LEU A 87 -4.74 3.08 -2.42
N SER A 88 -3.64 2.90 -1.69
CA SER A 88 -2.38 3.15 -2.36
C SER A 88 -2.54 2.51 -3.71
N GLY A 89 -2.52 3.30 -4.80
CA GLY A 89 -2.06 2.70 -6.03
C GLY A 89 -0.73 2.01 -5.74
N LYS A 90 -0.03 1.64 -6.79
CA LYS A 90 1.41 1.83 -6.68
C LYS A 90 1.68 3.34 -6.51
N LYS A 91 1.33 3.95 -5.36
CA LYS A 91 2.17 4.97 -4.76
C LYS A 91 3.44 4.20 -4.58
N THR A 92 4.34 4.33 -5.54
CA THR A 92 5.74 4.35 -5.23
C THR A 92 5.81 5.23 -3.98
N LEU A 93 5.88 4.61 -2.80
CA LEU A 93 6.35 5.28 -1.60
C LEU A 93 7.83 5.53 -1.89
N MET A 94 8.10 6.46 -2.80
CA MET A 94 9.39 7.09 -3.04
C MET A 94 9.42 8.42 -2.29
N SER A 95 8.90 8.43 -1.06
CA SER A 95 9.79 8.86 0.02
C SER A 95 10.18 7.58 0.73
N SER A 96 10.86 6.68 -0.01
CA SER A 96 11.60 5.61 0.60
C SER A 96 12.64 6.32 1.45
N VAL A 97 12.49 6.20 2.77
CA VAL A 97 13.52 6.68 3.68
C VAL A 97 14.82 6.01 3.23
N SER A 98 15.76 6.80 2.72
CA SER A 98 16.98 6.27 2.13
C SER A 98 18.07 6.33 3.18
N LEU A 99 18.55 5.16 3.60
CA LEU A 99 19.60 5.06 4.61
C LEU A 99 20.96 5.37 3.96
N LEU A 100 21.67 6.34 4.49
CA LEU A 100 23.01 6.76 4.03
C LEU A 100 24.09 5.95 4.75
N CYS A 101 24.11 4.63 4.55
CA CYS A 101 24.96 3.68 5.29
C CYS A 101 26.46 3.99 5.19
N ASN A 102 26.92 4.50 4.05
CA ASN A 102 28.32 4.87 3.84
C ASN A 102 28.76 6.08 4.67
N SER A 103 27.80 6.88 5.14
CA SER A 103 28.01 8.05 5.99
C SER A 103 27.68 7.77 7.46
N ALA A 104 27.34 6.53 7.79
CA ALA A 104 27.07 6.14 9.16
C ALA A 104 28.37 6.12 9.97
N THR A 105 28.27 6.48 11.24
CA THR A 105 29.42 6.62 12.14
C THR A 105 29.16 5.88 13.44
N ILE A 106 30.22 5.35 14.04
CA ILE A 106 30.22 4.88 15.43
C ILE A 106 31.13 5.80 16.23
N SER A 107 30.69 6.20 17.42
CA SER A 107 31.49 7.05 18.29
C SER A 107 31.28 6.67 19.76
N PRO A 108 32.37 6.51 20.54
CA PRO A 108 33.79 6.52 20.12
C PRO A 108 34.16 5.28 19.27
N ASN A 109 35.39 5.19 18.76
CA ASN A 109 35.85 4.00 18.04
C ASN A 109 36.02 2.82 19.02
N PRO A 110 35.41 1.66 18.76
CA PRO A 110 35.55 0.49 19.62
C PRO A 110 36.98 -0.08 19.58
N VAL A 111 37.50 -0.46 20.74
CA VAL A 111 38.83 -1.08 20.90
C VAL A 111 38.66 -2.55 21.29
N ALA A 112 39.36 -3.44 20.61
CA ALA A 112 39.24 -4.88 20.85
C ALA A 112 39.62 -5.25 22.30
N GLY A 113 38.84 -6.16 22.89
CA GLY A 113 39.01 -6.63 24.25
C GLY A 113 38.62 -5.63 25.35
N GLN A 114 38.21 -4.40 25.00
CA GLN A 114 37.79 -3.39 25.97
C GLN A 114 36.26 -3.24 26.01
N PRO A 115 35.64 -3.15 27.20
CA PRO A 115 34.22 -2.80 27.29
C PRO A 115 33.93 -1.49 26.57
N PHE A 116 32.94 -1.53 25.69
CA PHE A 116 32.54 -0.43 24.83
C PHE A 116 31.13 0.03 25.19
N LYS A 117 30.96 1.36 25.24
CA LYS A 117 29.66 2.04 25.27
C LYS A 117 29.74 3.25 24.34
N GLY A 118 28.86 3.29 23.35
CA GLY A 118 28.84 4.37 22.37
C GLY A 118 27.56 4.40 21.55
N THR A 119 27.56 5.21 20.50
CA THR A 119 26.40 5.42 19.64
C THR A 119 26.76 5.12 18.19
N LEU A 120 25.93 4.32 17.53
CA LEU A 120 25.95 4.12 16.09
C LEU A 120 24.88 5.03 15.46
N THR A 121 25.30 5.94 14.59
CA THR A 121 24.43 6.93 13.93
C THR A 121 24.33 6.61 12.45
N ILE A 122 23.11 6.39 11.96
CA ILE A 122 22.82 6.15 10.54
C ILE A 122 21.98 7.31 10.01
N PRO A 123 22.57 8.21 9.20
CA PRO A 123 21.80 9.28 8.54
C PRO A 123 20.82 8.71 7.52
N TYR A 124 19.72 9.42 7.31
CA TYR A 124 18.76 9.10 6.26
C TYR A 124 18.19 10.36 5.61
N THR A 125 17.70 10.21 4.38
CA THR A 125 16.97 11.23 3.64
C THR A 125 15.53 10.80 3.36
N GLY A 126 14.65 11.77 3.12
CA GLY A 126 13.26 11.48 2.72
C GLY A 126 12.38 10.90 3.82
N GLY A 127 12.67 11.21 5.09
CA GLY A 127 11.84 10.90 6.23
C GLY A 127 10.41 11.41 6.05
N ASN A 128 9.45 10.54 6.37
CA ASN A 128 8.04 10.71 6.02
C ASN A 128 7.10 10.80 7.23
N GLY A 129 7.64 10.94 8.45
CA GLY A 129 6.84 10.91 9.67
C GLY A 129 6.39 9.51 10.11
N GLY A 130 6.71 8.46 9.34
CA GLY A 130 6.32 7.09 9.63
C GLY A 130 7.05 6.51 10.85
N SER A 131 6.39 5.59 11.55
CA SER A 131 6.97 4.86 12.67
C SER A 131 7.90 3.73 12.22
N TYR A 132 8.98 3.49 12.96
CA TYR A 132 9.81 2.29 12.87
C TYR A 132 9.80 1.54 14.21
N GLY A 133 9.82 0.20 14.14
CA GLY A 133 9.90 -0.66 15.32
C GLY A 133 11.28 -0.63 15.98
N ALA A 134 11.36 -1.11 17.22
CA ALA A 134 12.64 -1.32 17.87
C ALA A 134 13.49 -2.35 17.11
N GLN A 135 14.81 -2.20 17.16
CA GLN A 135 15.79 -3.13 16.57
C GLN A 135 16.87 -3.47 17.59
N SER A 136 17.37 -4.70 17.50
CA SER A 136 18.55 -5.17 18.22
C SER A 136 19.41 -5.94 17.24
N ILE A 137 20.60 -5.40 16.93
CA ILE A 137 21.54 -5.99 15.97
C ILE A 137 22.87 -6.28 16.69
N GLN A 138 23.55 -7.34 16.30
CA GLN A 138 24.79 -7.77 16.93
C GLN A 138 25.91 -7.94 15.90
N ALA A 139 27.12 -7.50 16.24
CA ALA A 139 28.31 -7.67 15.43
C ALA A 139 29.58 -7.63 16.29
N ASN A 140 30.50 -8.58 16.10
CA ASN A 140 31.82 -8.62 16.76
C ASN A 140 31.75 -8.35 18.28
N GLY A 141 30.92 -9.09 19.03
CA GLY A 141 30.78 -8.89 20.49
C GLY A 141 30.05 -7.61 20.93
N LEU A 142 29.61 -6.76 19.99
CA LEU A 142 28.81 -5.57 20.24
C LEU A 142 27.33 -5.82 19.96
N THR A 143 26.47 -5.25 20.78
CA THR A 143 25.01 -5.20 20.60
C THR A 143 24.58 -3.74 20.42
N ALA A 144 23.90 -3.44 19.33
CA ALA A 144 23.37 -2.12 19.00
C ALA A 144 21.83 -2.15 19.04
N ILE A 145 21.24 -1.27 19.85
CA ILE A 145 19.80 -1.21 20.11
C ILE A 145 19.24 0.12 19.62
N LEU A 146 18.23 0.06 18.76
CA LEU A 146 17.42 1.21 18.36
C LEU A 146 16.04 1.06 19.04
N PRO A 147 15.60 2.01 19.88
CA PRO A 147 14.25 1.99 20.43
C PRO A 147 13.18 2.23 19.35
N VAL A 148 11.91 1.95 19.67
CA VAL A 148 10.79 2.34 18.80
C VAL A 148 10.76 3.87 18.63
N GLY A 149 10.45 4.34 17.42
CA GLY A 149 10.43 5.77 17.12
C GLY A 149 9.76 6.10 15.81
N ASN A 150 9.87 7.37 15.40
CA ASN A 150 9.35 7.88 14.13
C ASN A 150 10.47 8.54 13.33
N PHE A 151 10.40 8.47 12.00
CA PHE A 151 11.23 9.29 11.13
C PHE A 151 10.81 10.76 11.23
N ALA A 152 11.78 11.67 11.33
CA ALA A 152 11.55 13.09 11.09
C ALA A 152 10.96 13.33 9.68
N LEU A 153 10.26 14.45 9.49
CA LEU A 153 9.88 14.92 8.14
C LEU A 153 11.13 15.51 7.46
N GLY A 154 11.55 14.93 6.34
CA GLY A 154 12.80 15.31 5.66
C GLY A 154 14.02 14.49 6.14
N ASN A 155 15.19 15.11 6.23
CA ASN A 155 16.42 14.41 6.60
C ASN A 155 16.51 14.18 8.12
N GLY A 156 17.14 13.10 8.54
CA GLY A 156 17.35 12.82 9.95
C GLY A 156 18.36 11.71 10.21
N THR A 157 18.39 11.21 11.44
CA THR A 157 19.33 10.16 11.87
C THR A 157 18.63 9.10 12.72
N LEU A 158 19.06 7.85 12.55
CA LEU A 158 18.76 6.76 13.47
C LEU A 158 19.93 6.64 14.45
N GLN A 159 19.63 6.56 15.75
CA GLN A 159 20.64 6.49 16.80
C GLN A 159 20.49 5.18 17.58
N TYR A 160 21.48 4.31 17.43
CA TYR A 160 21.56 3.05 18.15
C TYR A 160 22.48 3.22 19.35
N SER A 161 22.05 2.72 20.52
CA SER A 161 22.92 2.56 21.68
C SER A 161 23.72 1.27 21.52
N VAL A 162 25.04 1.35 21.54
CA VAL A 162 25.94 0.22 21.31
C VAL A 162 26.68 -0.13 22.59
N THR A 163 26.62 -1.40 22.99
CA THR A 163 27.31 -1.92 24.18
C THR A 163 27.91 -3.30 23.92
N GLY A 164 29.01 -3.64 24.59
CA GLY A 164 29.62 -4.97 24.53
C GLY A 164 31.12 -4.91 24.66
N THR A 165 31.81 -5.98 24.28
CA THR A 165 33.28 -6.03 24.23
C THR A 165 33.68 -6.58 22.87
N PRO A 166 34.36 -5.80 22.01
CA PRO A 166 34.70 -6.28 20.68
C PRO A 166 35.71 -7.43 20.70
N ASP A 167 35.42 -8.52 19.98
CA ASP A 167 36.24 -9.73 20.00
C ASP A 167 37.54 -9.60 19.18
N ARG A 168 37.53 -8.77 18.13
CA ARG A 168 38.67 -8.57 17.21
C ARG A 168 38.87 -7.10 16.87
N THR A 169 40.12 -6.75 16.52
CA THR A 169 40.47 -5.48 15.88
C THR A 169 40.09 -5.48 14.40
N GLY A 170 39.62 -4.34 13.89
CA GLY A 170 39.29 -4.15 12.46
C GLY A 170 37.87 -3.61 12.21
N ASN A 171 37.47 -3.61 10.93
CA ASN A 171 36.18 -3.08 10.52
C ASN A 171 35.03 -3.96 11.03
N ILE A 172 34.15 -3.41 11.87
CA ILE A 172 32.96 -4.10 12.38
C ILE A 172 31.78 -3.74 11.48
N THR A 173 31.14 -4.73 10.88
CA THR A 173 29.99 -4.51 9.99
C THR A 173 28.67 -4.80 10.72
N PHE A 174 27.84 -3.77 10.89
CA PHE A 174 26.48 -3.89 11.39
C PHE A 174 25.49 -3.96 10.22
N ASN A 175 24.69 -5.03 10.18
CA ASN A 175 23.61 -5.16 9.21
C ASN A 175 22.27 -4.84 9.88
N THR A 176 21.50 -3.93 9.30
CA THR A 176 20.18 -3.55 9.77
C THR A 176 19.17 -3.52 8.64
N ASN A 177 17.91 -3.84 8.94
CA ASN A 177 16.80 -3.72 7.99
C ASN A 177 15.70 -2.88 8.62
N ILE A 178 15.53 -1.65 8.11
CA ILE A 178 14.53 -0.71 8.59
C ILE A 178 13.75 -0.16 7.40
N ALA A 179 12.41 -0.16 7.54
CA ALA A 179 11.49 0.33 6.53
C ALA A 179 11.69 -0.33 5.14
N GLY A 180 12.11 -1.61 5.12
CA GLY A 180 12.39 -2.36 3.90
C GLY A 180 13.75 -2.08 3.26
N ASN A 181 14.58 -1.22 3.86
CA ASN A 181 15.94 -0.94 3.40
C ASN A 181 16.95 -1.73 4.23
N THR A 182 17.69 -2.61 3.57
CA THR A 182 18.87 -3.26 4.16
C THR A 182 20.07 -2.31 4.11
N CYS A 183 20.73 -2.12 5.25
CA CYS A 183 21.85 -1.22 5.42
C CYS A 183 23.01 -1.95 6.10
N SER A 184 24.20 -1.84 5.51
CA SER A 184 25.43 -2.43 6.06
C SER A 184 26.38 -1.30 6.42
N VAL A 185 26.67 -1.14 7.72
CA VAL A 185 27.52 -0.08 8.24
C VAL A 185 28.83 -0.67 8.73
N ALA A 186 29.94 -0.29 8.09
CA ALA A 186 31.26 -0.62 8.57
C ALA A 186 31.75 0.46 9.55
N SER A 187 32.08 0.09 10.79
CA SER A 187 32.89 0.95 11.66
C SER A 187 34.29 1.04 11.05
N LYS A 188 34.64 2.21 10.54
CA LYS A 188 36.04 2.53 10.26
C LYS A 188 36.74 2.98 11.54
#